data_AF-A0A9E4E9U5-F1
#
_entry.id   AF-A0A9E4E9U5-F1
#
_cell.length_a   1.000
_cell.length_b   1.000
_cell.length_c   1.000
_cell.angle_alpha   90.00
_cell.angle_beta   90.00
_cell.angle_gamma   90.00
#
_symmetry.space_group_name_H-M   'P 1'
#
loop_
_entity.id
_entity.type
_entity.pdbx_description
1 polymer ?
#
loop_
_entity_poly.entity_id
_entity_poly.type
_entity_poly.pdbx_seq_one_letter_code
_entity_poly.pdbx_strand_id
1 'polypeptide(L)'
;MIWVVDKRVVTHLVQSCNRLFELPVRVEFEYQSDNGRYVEGTLKTNTLFNEAQVLKTCPDITREELNDSVADSVRRDILEYIKKK
;
A
#
# COMPACT_ATOMS: atom_id res chain seq x y z
N MET A 1 21.15 -10.61 10.35
CA MET A 1 20.04 -9.65 10.35
C MET A 1 20.44 -8.30 9.76
N ILE A 2 19.76 -7.89 8.69
CA ILE A 2 19.89 -6.55 8.06
C ILE A 2 18.51 -5.91 7.97
N TRP A 3 18.46 -4.57 7.98
CA TRP A 3 17.25 -3.83 7.63
C TRP A 3 17.25 -3.54 6.13
N VAL A 4 16.16 -3.90 5.47
CA VAL A 4 15.92 -3.58 4.07
C VAL A 4 14.95 -2.41 4.03
N VAL A 5 15.31 -1.35 3.29
CA VAL A 5 14.45 -0.20 3.03
C VAL A 5 14.29 -0.08 1.52
N ASP A 6 13.05 -0.01 1.05
CA ASP A 6 12.73 -0.01 -0.38
C ASP A 6 11.52 0.88 -0.67
N LYS A 7 11.33 1.23 -1.95
CA LYS A 7 10.26 2.12 -2.41
C LYS A 7 9.58 1.53 -3.64
N ARG A 8 8.25 1.64 -3.69
CA ARG A 8 7.44 1.11 -4.80
C ARG A 8 6.19 1.94 -5.04
N VAL A 9 5.65 1.86 -6.24
CA VAL A 9 4.29 2.31 -6.54
C VAL A 9 3.38 1.09 -6.60
N VAL A 10 2.36 1.08 -5.75
CA VAL A 10 1.29 0.08 -5.74
C VAL A 10 0.06 0.70 -6.39
N THR A 11 -0.52 0.01 -7.38
CA THR A 11 -1.78 0.45 -7.99
C THR A 11 -2.94 -0.05 -7.16
N HIS A 12 -3.67 0.85 -6.50
CA HIS A 12 -4.92 0.54 -5.82
C HIS A 12 -6.10 0.81 -6.74
N LEU A 13 -7.05 -0.11 -6.83
CA LEU A 13 -8.28 0.09 -7.60
C LEU A 13 -9.37 0.60 -6.68
N VAL A 14 -9.89 1.80 -6.99
CA VAL A 14 -11.03 2.37 -6.26
C VAL A 14 -12.28 2.17 -7.11
N GLN A 15 -13.26 1.47 -6.54
CA GLN A 15 -14.58 1.30 -7.14
C GLN A 15 -15.57 2.21 -6.41
N SER A 16 -16.06 3.23 -7.08
CA SER A 16 -17.06 4.15 -6.53
C SER A 16 -17.85 4.84 -7.64
N CYS A 17 -19.07 5.27 -7.36
CA CYS A 17 -19.92 6.01 -8.30
C CYS A 17 -20.04 5.34 -9.70
N ASN A 18 -20.19 4.01 -9.75
CA ASN A 18 -20.22 3.21 -10.99
C ASN A 18 -18.98 3.37 -11.90
N ARG A 19 -17.84 3.79 -11.34
CA ARG A 19 -16.56 3.91 -12.05
C ARG A 19 -15.48 3.16 -11.29
N LEU A 20 -14.56 2.60 -12.07
CA LEU A 20 -13.32 2.01 -11.59
C LEU A 20 -12.18 2.93 -12.02
N PHE A 21 -11.31 3.31 -11.11
CA PHE A 21 -10.10 4.05 -11.46
C PHE A 21 -8.90 3.55 -10.66
N GLU A 22 -7.74 3.77 -11.26
CA GLU A 22 -6.45 3.45 -10.67
C GLU A 22 -5.96 4.61 -9.80
N LEU A 23 -5.66 4.31 -8.55
CA LEU A 23 -5.02 5.19 -7.60
C LEU A 23 -3.56 4.73 -7.41
N PRO A 24 -2.57 5.46 -7.95
CA PRO A 24 -1.18 5.16 -7.68
C PRO A 24 -0.83 5.54 -6.25
N VAL A 25 -0.40 4.55 -5.45
CA VAL A 25 0.03 4.72 -4.08
C VAL A 25 1.53 4.55 -4.01
N ARG A 26 2.25 5.60 -3.62
CA ARG A 26 3.69 5.50 -3.33
C ARG A 26 3.86 4.90 -1.95
N VAL A 27 4.71 3.90 -1.86
CA VAL A 27 4.96 3.16 -0.62
C VAL A 27 6.46 3.18 -0.37
N GLU A 28 6.84 3.67 0.79
CA GLU A 28 8.15 3.42 1.39
C GLU A 28 7.96 2.36 2.47
N PHE A 29 8.81 1.34 2.48
CA PHE A 29 8.66 0.25 3.45
C PHE A 29 10.01 -0.25 3.93
N GLU A 30 10.01 -0.70 5.17
CA GLU A 30 11.18 -1.28 5.83
C GLU A 30 10.81 -2.60 6.50
N TYR A 31 11.74 -3.56 6.46
CA TYR A 31 11.59 -4.86 7.12
C TYR A 31 12.95 -5.44 7.50
N GLN A 32 12.96 -6.37 8.45
CA GLN A 32 14.15 -7.14 8.77
C GLN A 32 14.27 -8.36 7.87
N SER A 33 15.48 -8.59 7.38
CA SER A 33 15.86 -9.83 6.71
C SER A 33 16.91 -10.56 7.54
N ASP A 34 16.69 -11.85 7.77
CA ASP A 34 17.68 -12.74 8.36
C ASP A 34 17.99 -13.91 7.43
N ASN A 35 19.27 -14.03 7.06
CA ASN A 35 19.75 -15.00 6.06
C ASN A 35 18.92 -14.99 4.75
N GLY A 36 18.58 -13.78 4.27
CA GLY A 36 17.79 -13.58 3.06
C GLY A 36 16.28 -13.82 3.23
N ARG A 37 15.80 -14.19 4.43
CA ARG A 37 14.38 -14.43 4.69
C ARG A 37 13.74 -13.25 5.40
N TYR A 38 12.50 -12.97 5.07
CA TYR A 38 11.68 -11.98 5.76
C TYR A 38 11.39 -12.41 7.20
N VAL A 39 11.57 -11.50 8.15
CA VAL A 39 11.17 -11.69 9.55
C VAL A 39 9.76 -11.13 9.74
N GLU A 40 8.80 -12.00 10.04
CA GLU A 40 7.40 -11.61 10.23
C GLU A 40 7.22 -10.57 11.35
N GLY A 41 6.26 -9.67 11.16
CA GLY A 41 5.94 -8.61 12.14
C GLY A 41 6.89 -7.40 12.10
N THR A 42 7.95 -7.43 11.30
CA THR A 42 8.91 -6.32 11.20
C THR A 42 8.59 -5.31 10.09
N LEU A 43 7.64 -5.64 9.22
CA LEU A 43 7.22 -4.78 8.11
C LEU A 43 6.56 -3.50 8.64
N LYS A 44 7.12 -2.36 8.27
CA LYS A 44 6.48 -1.05 8.39
C LYS A 44 6.35 -0.43 7.01
N THR A 45 5.25 0.28 6.81
CA THR A 45 4.91 0.92 5.53
C THR A 45 4.52 2.37 5.80
N ASN A 46 4.99 3.26 4.94
CA ASN A 46 4.56 4.65 4.85
C ASN A 46 3.99 4.89 3.45
N THR A 47 2.75 5.37 3.37
CA THR A 47 2.01 5.50 2.12
C THR A 47 1.76 6.96 1.77
N LEU A 48 1.81 7.28 0.48
CA LEU A 48 1.51 8.60 -0.04
C LEU A 48 0.67 8.48 -1.32
N PHE A 49 -0.51 9.10 -1.29
CA PHE A 49 -1.43 9.18 -2.42
C PHE A 49 -2.30 10.43 -2.31
N ASN A 50 -2.99 10.80 -3.40
CA ASN A 50 -3.82 12.01 -3.44
C ASN A 50 -5.22 11.77 -2.83
N GLU A 51 -5.28 11.62 -1.51
CA GLU A 51 -6.52 11.37 -0.77
C GLU A 51 -7.61 12.41 -1.10
N ALA A 52 -7.25 13.69 -1.09
CA ALA A 52 -8.20 14.79 -1.32
C ALA A 52 -8.87 14.71 -2.70
N GLN A 53 -8.13 14.34 -3.74
CA GLN A 53 -8.70 14.17 -5.08
C GLN A 53 -9.65 12.97 -5.15
N VAL A 54 -9.32 11.87 -4.46
CA VAL A 54 -10.16 10.68 -4.42
C VAL A 54 -11.48 10.98 -3.73
N LEU A 55 -11.45 11.57 -2.53
CA LEU A 55 -12.66 11.92 -1.78
C LEU A 55 -13.53 12.95 -2.52
N LYS A 56 -12.91 13.84 -3.30
CA LYS A 56 -13.65 14.78 -4.17
C LYS A 56 -14.34 14.07 -5.34
N THR A 57 -13.71 13.04 -5.90
CA THR A 57 -14.21 12.29 -7.07
C THR A 57 -15.25 11.24 -6.65
N CYS A 58 -15.13 10.73 -5.42
CA CYS A 58 -15.91 9.64 -4.86
C CYS A 58 -16.48 10.06 -3.50
N PRO A 59 -17.53 10.90 -3.50
CA PRO A 59 -18.12 11.41 -2.26
C PRO A 59 -18.76 10.33 -1.39
N ASP A 60 -19.06 9.16 -1.98
CA ASP A 60 -19.68 8.03 -1.29
C ASP A 60 -18.70 7.22 -0.44
N ILE A 61 -17.39 7.45 -0.58
CA ILE A 61 -16.34 6.78 0.20
C ILE A 61 -15.87 7.69 1.32
N THR A 62 -15.85 7.17 2.54
CA THR A 62 -15.27 7.88 3.68
C THR A 62 -13.75 7.83 3.65
N ARG A 63 -13.11 8.80 4.32
CA ARG A 63 -11.67 8.82 4.51
C ARG A 63 -11.14 7.52 5.12
N GLU A 64 -11.83 6.99 6.13
CA GLU A 64 -11.41 5.79 6.85
C GLU A 64 -11.46 4.58 5.93
N GLU A 65 -12.57 4.37 5.21
CA GLU A 65 -12.70 3.29 4.23
C GLU A 65 -11.63 3.34 3.13
N LEU A 66 -11.31 4.53 2.63
CA LEU A 66 -10.26 4.70 1.63
C LEU A 66 -8.89 4.31 2.18
N ASN A 67 -8.53 4.80 3.37
CA ASN A 67 -7.23 4.53 3.98
C ASN A 67 -7.07 3.04 4.32
N ASP A 68 -8.10 2.40 4.86
CA ASP A 68 -8.07 0.97 5.17
C ASP A 68 -7.94 0.11 3.90
N SER A 69 -8.71 0.43 2.86
CA SER A 69 -8.66 -0.26 1.56
C SER A 69 -7.30 -0.11 0.87
N VAL A 70 -6.70 1.08 0.95
CA VAL A 70 -5.33 1.34 0.47
C VAL A 70 -4.31 0.55 1.29
N ALA A 71 -4.42 0.57 2.62
CA ALA A 71 -3.50 -0.13 3.51
C ALA A 71 -3.49 -1.64 3.24
N ASP A 72 -4.67 -2.25 3.06
CA ASP A 72 -4.81 -3.66 2.71
C ASP A 72 -4.18 -3.99 1.35
N SER A 73 -4.39 -3.13 0.36
CA SER A 73 -3.84 -3.31 -0.99
C SER A 73 -2.31 -3.20 -0.98
N VAL A 74 -1.77 -2.20 -0.27
CA VAL A 74 -0.34 -2.02 -0.07
C VAL A 74 0.26 -3.22 0.66
N ARG A 75 -0.35 -3.65 1.78
CA ARG A 75 0.15 -4.77 2.56
C ARG A 75 0.24 -6.05 1.73
N ARG A 76 -0.77 -6.36 0.91
CA ARG A 76 -0.77 -7.51 0.01
C ARG A 76 0.34 -7.44 -1.03
N ASP A 77 0.46 -6.33 -1.77
CA ASP A 77 1.44 -6.19 -2.85
C ASP A 77 2.88 -6.23 -2.30
N ILE A 78 3.13 -5.57 -1.17
CA ILE A 78 4.47 -5.57 -0.54
C ILE A 78 4.83 -6.96 0.00
N LEU A 79 3.91 -7.67 0.65
CA LEU A 79 4.20 -9.03 1.11
C LEU A 79 4.44 -10.00 -0.05
N GLU A 80 3.71 -9.87 -1.15
CA GLU A 80 3.99 -10.65 -2.36
C GLU A 80 5.36 -10.32 -2.96
N TYR A 81 5.72 -9.04 -3.03
CA TYR A 81 7.02 -8.60 -3.52
C TYR A 81 8.16 -9.19 -2.68
N ILE A 82 8.04 -9.12 -1.35
CA ILE A 82 9.06 -9.64 -0.43
C ILE A 82 9.21 -11.16 -0.59
N LYS A 83 8.11 -11.90 -0.79
CA LYS A 83 8.13 -13.36 -0.98
C LYS A 83 8.74 -13.82 -2.32
N LYS A 84 8.69 -12.96 -3.35
CA LYS A 84 9.23 -13.25 -4.68
C LYS A 84 10.73 -12.94 -4.80
N LYS A 85 11.32 -12.35 -3.76
CA LYS A 85 12.72 -11.92 -3.70
C LYS A 85 13.55 -12.96 -2.94
#